data_AF-A0AB73H1P7-F1
#
_entry.id   AF-A0AB73H1P7-F1
#
_cell.length_a   1.000
_cell.length_b   1.000
_cell.length_c   1.000
_cell.angle_alpha   90.00
_cell.angle_beta   90.00
_cell.angle_gamma   90.00
#
_symmetry.space_group_name_H-M   'P 1'
#
loop_
_entity.id
_entity.type
_entity.pdbx_description
1 polymer ?
#
loop_
_entity_poly.entity_id
_entity_poly.type
_entity_poly.pdbx_seq_one_letter_code
_entity_poly.pdbx_strand_id
1 'polypeptide(L)'
;MHIVPDTITKQEAHAQAKAGSIVRIMQAVYIDTGTRFEDVFAEFGVRLANKLFPNAALTHASAYLQRPHMDRVFVGGDYPYKKIIADGTGYEARVVQSVVRPDFDDDRLYMPRLFTDGLGKFEMHCATPELVLIQSMDATKVNPEKHLPYNTVLQIWEDAQKRAGGQEKAWALLKEIGEAVDKQAEAERFYKQFILKGT
;
A
#
# COMPACT_ATOMS: atom_id res chain seq x y z
N MET A 1 -17.08 -2.64 10.66
CA MET A 1 -17.13 -1.90 9.37
C MET A 1 -18.19 -2.53 8.49
N HIS A 2 -18.93 -1.70 7.75
CA HIS A 2 -20.01 -2.14 6.88
C HIS A 2 -19.75 -1.72 5.43
N ILE A 3 -19.76 -2.68 4.50
CA ILE A 3 -19.57 -2.45 3.07
C ILE A 3 -20.84 -2.88 2.34
N VAL A 4 -21.38 -2.00 1.49
CA VAL A 4 -22.53 -2.34 0.62
C VAL A 4 -22.01 -2.85 -0.73
N PRO A 5 -22.56 -3.95 -1.30
CA PRO A 5 -23.56 -4.85 -0.72
C PRO A 5 -22.97 -6.01 0.11
N ASP A 6 -21.66 -6.01 0.35
CA ASP A 6 -20.91 -7.18 0.81
C ASP A 6 -21.26 -7.64 2.23
N THR A 7 -21.44 -6.72 3.18
CA THR A 7 -21.75 -7.02 4.59
C THR A 7 -23.15 -6.60 4.99
N ILE A 8 -23.73 -5.59 4.33
CA ILE A 8 -25.11 -5.13 4.53
C ILE A 8 -25.70 -4.69 3.18
N THR A 9 -27.02 -4.80 3.05
CA THR A 9 -27.76 -4.34 1.87
C THR A 9 -27.86 -2.81 1.83
N LYS A 10 -28.20 -2.26 0.66
CA LYS A 10 -28.47 -0.82 0.49
C LYS A 10 -29.65 -0.34 1.36
N GLN A 11 -30.66 -1.18 1.55
CA GLN A 11 -31.84 -0.85 2.37
C GLN A 11 -31.47 -0.78 3.86
N GLU A 12 -30.72 -1.76 4.36
CA GLU A 12 -30.21 -1.75 5.74
C GLU A 12 -29.29 -0.56 5.98
N ALA A 13 -28.34 -0.29 5.08
CA ALA A 13 -27.45 0.85 5.19
C ALA A 13 -28.22 2.18 5.26
N HIS A 14 -29.27 2.34 4.43
CA HIS A 14 -30.10 3.54 4.47
C HIS A 14 -30.88 3.67 5.78
N ALA A 15 -31.50 2.58 6.25
CA ALA A 15 -32.26 2.57 7.48
C ALA A 15 -31.37 2.88 8.71
N GLN A 16 -30.22 2.23 8.80
CA GLN A 16 -29.25 2.41 9.89
C GLN A 16 -28.62 3.81 9.88
N ALA A 17 -28.22 4.32 8.70
CA ALA A 17 -27.69 5.69 8.59
C ALA A 17 -28.76 6.73 8.97
N LYS A 18 -30.02 6.53 8.58
CA LYS A 18 -31.14 7.42 8.97
C LYS A 18 -31.40 7.38 10.47
N ALA A 19 -31.21 6.22 11.10
CA ALA A 19 -31.31 6.07 12.56
C ALA A 19 -30.09 6.62 13.32
N GLY A 20 -29.03 7.02 12.60
CA GLY A 20 -27.78 7.51 13.20
C GLY A 20 -26.91 6.41 13.82
N SER A 21 -27.18 5.13 13.53
CA SER A 21 -26.41 4.01 14.10
C SER A 21 -25.09 3.76 13.38
N ILE A 22 -24.98 4.19 12.12
CA ILE A 22 -23.75 4.13 11.33
C ILE A 22 -23.46 5.47 10.67
N VAL A 23 -22.17 5.77 10.48
CA VAL A 23 -21.67 6.94 9.76
C VAL A 23 -20.95 6.50 8.49
N ARG A 24 -21.19 7.21 7.40
CA ARG A 24 -20.55 6.94 6.11
C ARG A 24 -19.13 7.49 6.09
N ILE A 25 -18.14 6.66 5.80
CA ILE A 25 -16.72 7.08 5.69
C ILE A 25 -16.23 7.24 4.24
N MET A 26 -16.91 6.58 3.30
CA MET A 26 -16.76 6.77 1.85
C MET A 26 -18.00 6.19 1.13
N GLN A 27 -18.04 6.30 -0.19
CA GLN A 27 -19.13 5.73 -0.98
C GLN A 27 -19.29 4.23 -0.67
N ALA A 28 -20.51 3.84 -0.28
CA ALA A 28 -20.89 2.46 0.06
C ALA A 28 -20.14 1.83 1.26
N VAL A 29 -19.42 2.61 2.07
CA VAL A 29 -18.73 2.12 3.27
C VAL A 29 -19.10 2.95 4.49
N TYR A 30 -19.45 2.25 5.56
CA TYR A 30 -19.92 2.82 6.82
C TYR A 30 -19.20 2.17 8.02
N ILE A 31 -19.23 2.86 9.15
CA ILE A 31 -18.77 2.36 10.45
C ILE A 31 -19.85 2.62 11.49
N ASP A 32 -19.85 1.87 12.59
CA ASP A 32 -20.78 2.12 13.69
C ASP A 32 -20.47 3.48 14.33
N THR A 33 -21.50 4.26 14.63
CA THR A 33 -21.37 5.56 15.28
C THR A 33 -20.63 5.42 16.62
N GLY A 34 -19.61 6.26 16.85
CA GLY A 34 -18.77 6.21 18.04
C GLY A 34 -17.55 5.27 17.91
N THR A 35 -17.43 4.55 16.79
CA THR A 35 -16.20 3.79 16.48
C THR A 35 -15.07 4.76 16.19
N ARG A 36 -13.88 4.49 16.76
CA ARG A 36 -12.67 5.23 16.45
C ARG A 36 -12.21 4.93 15.04
N PHE A 37 -12.21 5.94 14.19
CA PHE A 37 -11.93 5.76 12.77
C PHE A 37 -10.46 5.37 12.50
N GLU A 38 -9.52 5.77 13.35
CA GLU A 38 -8.11 5.38 13.23
C GLU A 38 -7.94 3.86 13.36
N ASP A 39 -8.65 3.25 14.32
CA ASP A 39 -8.61 1.80 14.55
C ASP A 39 -9.21 1.05 13.34
N VAL A 40 -10.33 1.57 12.79
CA VAL A 40 -10.93 1.04 11.56
C VAL A 40 -9.98 1.14 10.39
N PHE A 41 -9.36 2.31 10.18
CA PHE A 41 -8.47 2.48 9.03
C PHE A 41 -7.22 1.61 9.17
N ALA A 42 -6.67 1.48 10.38
CA ALA A 42 -5.53 0.61 10.64
C ALA A 42 -5.84 -0.87 10.29
N GLU A 43 -7.05 -1.34 10.60
CA GLU A 43 -7.49 -2.71 10.29
C GLU A 43 -7.85 -2.89 8.80
N PHE A 44 -8.66 -2.00 8.24
CA PHE A 44 -9.33 -2.21 6.96
C PHE A 44 -8.74 -1.38 5.81
N GLY A 45 -7.76 -0.52 6.04
CA GLY A 45 -7.28 0.43 5.04
C GLY A 45 -6.80 -0.23 3.74
N VAL A 46 -6.13 -1.39 3.82
CA VAL A 46 -5.71 -2.15 2.63
C VAL A 46 -6.91 -2.72 1.88
N ARG A 47 -7.92 -3.25 2.58
CA ARG A 47 -9.18 -3.70 1.96
C ARG A 47 -9.88 -2.56 1.24
N LEU A 48 -9.93 -1.38 1.87
CA LEU A 48 -10.53 -0.19 1.26
C LEU A 48 -9.76 0.24 0.01
N ALA A 49 -8.42 0.20 0.03
CA ALA A 49 -7.60 0.46 -1.14
C ALA A 49 -7.89 -0.54 -2.28
N ASN A 50 -7.99 -1.84 -1.98
CA ASN A 50 -8.32 -2.86 -2.97
C ASN A 50 -9.72 -2.64 -3.59
N LYS A 51 -10.71 -2.28 -2.76
CA LYS A 51 -12.07 -1.96 -3.26
C LYS A 51 -12.09 -0.71 -4.14
N LEU A 52 -11.30 0.30 -3.81
CA LEU A 52 -11.22 1.57 -4.56
C LEU A 52 -10.42 1.44 -5.86
N PHE A 53 -9.39 0.60 -5.85
CA PHE A 53 -8.41 0.47 -6.94
C PHE A 53 -8.14 -1.01 -7.23
N PRO A 54 -9.11 -1.75 -7.80
CA PRO A 54 -9.01 -3.20 -7.98
C PRO A 54 -7.91 -3.65 -8.95
N ASN A 55 -7.45 -2.75 -9.84
CA ASN A 55 -6.37 -3.02 -10.80
C ASN A 55 -5.03 -2.39 -10.34
N ALA A 56 -4.89 -2.09 -9.05
CA ALA A 56 -3.68 -1.49 -8.49
C ALA A 56 -2.93 -2.49 -7.61
N ALA A 57 -1.63 -2.27 -7.46
CA ALA A 57 -0.80 -2.97 -6.48
C ALA A 57 -0.47 -2.08 -5.29
N LEU A 58 -0.28 -2.66 -4.10
CA LEU A 58 0.37 -1.96 -3.00
C LEU A 58 1.81 -1.60 -3.41
N THR A 59 2.26 -0.41 -3.01
CA THR A 59 3.62 0.09 -3.26
C THR A 59 4.22 0.69 -1.99
N HIS A 60 5.52 1.00 -2.03
CA HIS A 60 6.23 1.73 -0.99
C HIS A 60 6.04 1.10 0.41
N ALA A 61 5.87 1.93 1.45
CA ALA A 61 5.65 1.49 2.82
C ALA A 61 4.49 0.49 2.97
N SER A 62 3.38 0.70 2.25
CA SER A 62 2.21 -0.18 2.37
C SER A 62 2.44 -1.57 1.80
N ALA A 63 3.28 -1.71 0.76
CA ALA A 63 3.64 -3.01 0.20
C ALA A 63 4.49 -3.83 1.18
N TYR A 64 5.54 -3.24 1.75
CA TYR A 64 6.43 -3.97 2.65
C TYR A 64 5.78 -4.26 4.00
N LEU A 65 5.14 -3.26 4.61
CA LEU A 65 4.49 -3.43 5.90
C LEU A 65 3.18 -4.22 5.80
N GLN A 66 2.59 -4.36 4.61
CA GLN A 66 1.31 -5.01 4.36
C GLN A 66 0.15 -4.43 5.20
N ARG A 67 0.22 -3.12 5.45
CA ARG A 67 -0.76 -2.36 6.24
C ARG A 67 -0.71 -0.88 5.88
N PRO A 68 -1.67 -0.07 6.35
CA PRO A 68 -1.56 1.38 6.27
C PRO A 68 -0.33 1.90 7.00
N HIS A 69 0.20 3.03 6.54
CA HIS A 69 1.34 3.70 7.13
C HIS A 69 1.08 5.21 7.21
N MET A 70 1.21 5.79 8.41
CA MET A 70 0.92 7.20 8.69
C MET A 70 -0.40 7.67 8.09
N ASP A 71 -1.48 6.93 8.35
CA ASP A 71 -2.84 7.23 7.87
C ASP A 71 -2.97 7.24 6.34
N ARG A 72 -2.07 6.51 5.66
CA ARG A 72 -2.08 6.32 4.20
C ARG A 72 -2.03 4.85 3.81
N VAL A 73 -2.60 4.56 2.64
CA VAL A 73 -2.26 3.36 1.87
C VAL A 73 -1.72 3.81 0.51
N PHE A 74 -0.54 3.33 0.15
CA PHE A 74 0.10 3.64 -1.14
C PHE A 74 -0.16 2.53 -2.15
N VAL A 75 -0.69 2.92 -3.31
CA VAL A 75 -0.94 2.04 -4.43
C VAL A 75 -0.35 2.59 -5.72
N GLY A 76 -0.04 1.71 -6.67
CA GLY A 76 0.36 2.06 -8.04
C GLY A 76 -0.71 1.59 -9.02
N GLY A 77 -1.15 2.46 -9.92
CA GLY A 77 -1.99 2.08 -11.06
C GLY A 77 -2.01 3.15 -12.15
N ASP A 78 -3.03 3.13 -13.00
CA ASP A 78 -3.04 3.89 -14.26
C ASP A 78 -3.11 5.41 -14.11
N TYR A 79 -3.64 5.91 -12.99
CA TYR A 79 -3.97 7.31 -12.80
C TYR A 79 -3.51 7.83 -11.44
N PRO A 80 -3.17 9.13 -11.33
CA PRO A 80 -2.88 9.73 -10.04
C PRO A 80 -4.20 10.05 -9.32
N TYR A 81 -4.47 9.36 -8.22
CA TYR A 81 -5.65 9.61 -7.40
C TYR A 81 -5.28 9.74 -5.93
N LYS A 82 -6.00 10.61 -5.22
CA LYS A 82 -5.92 10.74 -3.77
C LYS A 82 -7.33 10.64 -3.22
N LYS A 83 -7.69 9.47 -2.70
CA LYS A 83 -9.00 9.24 -2.12
C LYS A 83 -8.94 9.53 -0.62
N ILE A 84 -9.70 10.53 -0.18
CA ILE A 84 -9.93 10.79 1.23
C ILE A 84 -10.97 9.80 1.76
N ILE A 85 -10.69 9.24 2.92
CA ILE A 85 -11.59 8.41 3.71
C ILE A 85 -11.68 9.08 5.08
N ALA A 86 -12.89 9.50 5.46
CA ALA A 86 -13.11 10.28 6.67
C ALA A 86 -14.55 10.10 7.15
N ASP A 87 -14.73 10.08 8.47
CA ASP A 87 -16.03 10.03 9.14
C ASP A 87 -16.64 11.44 9.37
N GLY A 88 -15.90 12.50 9.03
CA GLY A 88 -16.30 13.89 9.21
C GLY A 88 -16.00 14.48 10.60
N THR A 89 -15.29 13.76 11.47
CA THR A 89 -14.96 14.19 12.85
C THR A 89 -13.59 14.89 12.98
N GLY A 90 -12.83 14.98 11.88
CA GLY A 90 -11.59 15.76 11.77
C GLY A 90 -10.34 14.95 11.44
N TYR A 91 -10.36 13.62 11.65
CA TYR A 91 -9.29 12.74 11.17
C TYR A 91 -9.53 12.37 9.70
N GLU A 92 -8.46 12.38 8.89
CA GLU A 92 -8.49 12.00 7.47
C GLU A 92 -7.42 10.96 7.14
N ALA A 93 -7.87 9.77 6.79
CA ALA A 93 -7.03 8.77 6.14
C ALA A 93 -7.11 8.93 4.63
N ARG A 94 -6.09 8.43 3.91
CA ARG A 94 -6.07 8.53 2.44
C ARG A 94 -5.52 7.29 1.77
N VAL A 95 -6.10 6.95 0.63
CA VAL A 95 -5.47 6.04 -0.33
C VAL A 95 -4.84 6.89 -1.43
N VAL A 96 -3.55 6.72 -1.63
CA VAL A 96 -2.73 7.50 -2.56
C VAL A 96 -2.29 6.60 -3.68
N GLN A 97 -2.83 6.84 -4.87
CA GLN A 97 -2.43 6.16 -6.10
C GLN A 97 -1.42 7.01 -6.85
N SER A 98 -0.25 6.43 -7.11
CA SER A 98 0.74 6.98 -8.03
C SER A 98 0.57 6.35 -9.41
N VAL A 99 0.94 7.09 -10.46
CA VAL A 99 0.95 6.57 -11.83
C VAL A 99 2.11 5.60 -11.99
N VAL A 100 1.79 4.33 -11.86
CA VAL A 100 2.70 3.20 -12.09
C VAL A 100 1.81 2.11 -12.66
N ARG A 101 2.03 1.70 -13.91
CA ARG A 101 1.26 0.62 -14.54
C ARG A 101 1.85 -0.71 -14.08
N PRO A 102 1.24 -1.41 -13.11
CA PRO A 102 1.84 -2.63 -12.58
C PRO A 102 1.79 -3.71 -13.66
N ASP A 103 2.92 -4.37 -13.88
CA ASP A 103 2.95 -5.61 -14.66
C ASP A 103 2.77 -6.77 -13.68
N PHE A 104 1.55 -7.33 -13.65
CA PHE A 104 1.21 -8.44 -12.76
C PHE A 104 1.70 -9.80 -13.28
N ASP A 105 2.21 -9.88 -14.50
CA ASP A 105 2.81 -11.10 -15.06
C ASP A 105 4.31 -11.21 -14.71
N ASP A 106 4.92 -10.15 -14.16
CA ASP A 106 6.30 -10.14 -13.68
C ASP A 106 6.36 -10.26 -12.14
N ASP A 107 6.50 -11.50 -11.67
CA ASP A 107 6.66 -11.84 -10.24
C ASP A 107 7.92 -11.25 -9.58
N ARG A 108 8.84 -10.67 -10.37
CA ARG A 108 9.97 -9.88 -9.84
C ARG A 108 9.50 -8.51 -9.35
N LEU A 109 8.42 -7.98 -9.93
CA LEU A 109 7.88 -6.64 -9.64
C LEU A 109 6.76 -6.69 -8.61
N TYR A 110 5.76 -7.53 -8.85
CA TYR A 110 4.55 -7.59 -8.04
C TYR A 110 4.17 -9.03 -7.78
N MET A 111 3.76 -9.33 -6.54
CA MET A 111 3.29 -10.66 -6.17
C MET A 111 1.93 -10.60 -5.48
N PRO A 112 1.02 -11.56 -5.76
CA PRO A 112 -0.21 -11.68 -5.00
C PRO A 112 0.09 -11.97 -3.53
N ARG A 113 -0.60 -11.27 -2.63
CA ARG A 113 -0.58 -11.51 -1.19
C ARG A 113 -1.98 -11.72 -0.68
N LEU A 114 -2.13 -12.73 0.18
CA LEU A 114 -3.38 -13.00 0.89
C LEU A 114 -3.43 -12.16 2.17
N PHE A 115 -4.41 -11.28 2.25
CA PHE A 115 -4.72 -10.48 3.43
C PHE A 115 -5.86 -11.10 4.21
N THR A 116 -5.86 -10.90 5.53
CA THR A 116 -6.94 -11.32 6.44
C THR A 116 -7.23 -10.19 7.41
N ASP A 117 -8.51 -9.84 7.56
CA ASP A 117 -9.00 -8.87 8.55
C ASP A 117 -10.36 -9.35 9.12
N GLY A 118 -11.03 -8.52 9.94
CA GLY A 118 -12.32 -8.84 10.55
C GLY A 118 -13.47 -9.12 9.58
N LEU A 119 -13.33 -8.83 8.28
CA LEU A 119 -14.31 -9.14 7.23
C LEU A 119 -13.92 -10.35 6.36
N GLY A 120 -12.84 -11.05 6.71
CA GLY A 120 -12.39 -12.26 6.05
C GLY A 120 -11.14 -12.06 5.21
N LYS A 121 -11.01 -12.87 4.14
CA LYS A 121 -9.80 -12.93 3.31
C LYS A 121 -9.98 -12.21 1.98
N PHE A 122 -8.91 -11.64 1.45
CA PHE A 122 -8.86 -11.11 0.09
C PHE A 122 -7.42 -11.10 -0.42
N GLU A 123 -7.25 -11.08 -1.74
CA GLU A 123 -5.93 -10.99 -2.36
C GLU A 123 -5.70 -9.61 -2.96
N MET A 124 -4.44 -9.16 -2.92
CA MET A 124 -3.98 -7.94 -3.60
C MET A 124 -2.51 -8.09 -3.98
N HIS A 125 -2.14 -7.62 -5.17
CA HIS A 125 -0.75 -7.58 -5.59
C HIS A 125 0.05 -6.56 -4.79
N CYS A 126 1.28 -6.91 -4.44
CA CYS A 126 2.20 -6.07 -3.66
C CYS A 126 3.54 -5.99 -4.35
N ALA A 127 4.14 -4.80 -4.38
CA ALA A 127 5.53 -4.64 -4.80
C ALA A 127 6.45 -5.58 -4.00
N THR A 128 7.37 -6.25 -4.70
CA THR A 128 8.39 -7.09 -4.08
C THR A 128 9.36 -6.28 -3.21
N PRO A 129 10.10 -6.91 -2.28
CA PRO A 129 11.12 -6.22 -1.51
C PRO A 129 12.10 -5.42 -2.39
N GLU A 130 12.53 -6.00 -3.51
CA GLU A 130 13.44 -5.37 -4.48
C GLU A 130 12.84 -4.10 -5.10
N LEU A 131 11.58 -4.18 -5.55
CA LEU A 131 10.90 -3.02 -6.10
C LEU A 131 10.63 -1.95 -5.02
N VAL A 132 10.37 -2.34 -3.78
CA VAL A 132 10.22 -1.40 -2.65
C VAL A 132 11.54 -0.67 -2.37
N LEU A 133 12.70 -1.33 -2.47
CA LEU A 133 14.01 -0.66 -2.32
C LEU A 133 14.22 0.41 -3.37
N ILE A 134 13.86 0.15 -4.64
CA ILE A 134 13.91 1.16 -5.71
C ILE A 134 12.94 2.30 -5.40
N GLN A 135 11.70 1.99 -5.04
CA GLN A 135 10.69 2.98 -4.67
C GLN A 135 11.09 3.81 -3.44
N SER A 136 11.90 3.27 -2.54
CA SER A 136 12.43 4.00 -1.39
C SER A 136 13.36 5.16 -1.80
N MET A 137 13.86 5.16 -3.03
CA MET A 137 14.71 6.22 -3.61
C MET A 137 13.92 7.24 -4.44
N ASP A 138 12.60 7.11 -4.54
CA ASP A 138 11.74 8.09 -5.19
C ASP A 138 11.83 9.46 -4.51
N ALA A 139 11.49 10.53 -5.25
CA ALA A 139 11.49 11.87 -4.69
C ALA A 139 10.51 12.00 -3.51
N THR A 140 10.99 12.59 -2.41
CA THR A 140 10.23 12.82 -1.16
C THR A 140 9.44 14.13 -1.16
N LYS A 141 9.52 14.92 -2.25
CA LYS A 141 8.84 16.23 -2.37
C LYS A 141 7.32 16.13 -2.21
N VAL A 142 6.75 14.99 -2.57
CA VAL A 142 5.32 14.70 -2.48
C VAL A 142 5.14 13.36 -1.79
N ASN A 143 4.30 13.35 -0.75
CA ASN A 143 4.02 12.21 0.12
C ASN A 143 5.31 11.64 0.78
N PRO A 144 6.07 12.43 1.57
CA PRO A 144 7.27 11.96 2.26
C PRO A 144 7.00 10.73 3.14
N GLU A 145 5.77 10.59 3.64
CA GLU A 145 5.31 9.45 4.42
C GLU A 145 5.38 8.11 3.69
N LYS A 146 5.58 8.07 2.35
CA LYS A 146 5.72 6.80 1.62
C LYS A 146 7.03 6.08 1.93
N HIS A 147 8.05 6.80 2.43
CA HIS A 147 9.36 6.25 2.72
C HIS A 147 9.42 5.65 4.12
N LEU A 148 10.10 4.51 4.20
CA LEU A 148 10.34 3.82 5.46
C LEU A 148 11.62 4.34 6.14
N PRO A 149 11.73 4.24 7.48
CA PRO A 149 12.95 4.58 8.19
C PRO A 149 14.15 3.76 7.72
N TYR A 150 15.36 4.31 7.87
CA TYR A 150 16.62 3.69 7.45
C TYR A 150 16.76 2.22 7.89
N ASN A 151 16.50 1.93 9.17
CA ASN A 151 16.62 0.56 9.70
C ASN A 151 15.64 -0.41 9.03
N THR A 152 14.44 0.06 8.69
CA THR A 152 13.47 -0.76 7.95
C THR A 152 13.95 -0.99 6.52
N VAL A 153 14.54 0.00 5.87
CA VAL A 153 15.13 -0.17 4.54
C VAL A 153 16.26 -1.21 4.54
N LEU A 154 17.08 -1.26 5.60
CA LEU A 154 18.08 -2.33 5.76
C LEU A 154 17.45 -3.71 5.92
N GLN A 155 16.32 -3.82 6.64
CA GLN A 155 15.60 -5.10 6.75
C GLN A 155 15.03 -5.54 5.39
N ILE A 156 14.48 -4.62 4.61
CA ILE A 156 14.01 -4.92 3.24
C ILE A 156 15.18 -5.42 2.39
N TRP A 157 16.38 -4.86 2.57
CA TRP A 157 17.57 -5.31 1.86
C TRP A 157 17.96 -6.73 2.24
N GLU A 158 17.98 -7.06 3.53
CA GLU A 158 18.21 -8.44 3.98
C GLU A 158 17.18 -9.42 3.41
N ASP A 159 15.91 -9.02 3.34
CA ASP A 159 14.86 -9.87 2.78
C ASP A 159 15.01 -10.08 1.26
N ALA A 160 15.40 -9.03 0.53
CA ALA A 160 15.76 -9.13 -0.88
C ALA A 160 16.98 -10.05 -1.11
N GLN A 161 18.00 -9.97 -0.25
CA GLN A 161 19.15 -10.88 -0.30
C GLN A 161 18.74 -12.34 -0.06
N LYS A 162 17.92 -12.61 0.95
CA LYS A 162 17.42 -13.96 1.23
C LYS A 162 16.63 -14.51 0.04
N ARG A 163 15.76 -13.68 -0.56
CA ARG A 163 14.94 -14.05 -1.72
C ARG A 163 15.78 -14.36 -2.96
N ALA A 164 16.78 -13.52 -3.27
CA ALA A 164 17.63 -13.71 -4.44
C ALA A 164 18.74 -14.77 -4.24
N GLY A 165 18.97 -15.21 -2.99
CA GLY A 165 20.03 -16.17 -2.65
C GLY A 165 21.43 -15.55 -2.55
N GLY A 166 21.51 -14.30 -2.06
CA GLY A 166 22.74 -13.59 -1.74
C GLY A 166 22.79 -12.16 -2.28
N GLN A 167 23.74 -11.38 -1.75
CA GLN A 167 23.91 -9.95 -2.06
C GLN A 167 24.16 -9.67 -3.55
N GLU A 168 25.04 -10.43 -4.20
CA GLU A 168 25.39 -10.22 -5.62
C GLU A 168 24.17 -10.44 -6.52
N LYS A 169 23.40 -11.51 -6.26
CA LYS A 169 22.18 -11.83 -7.00
C LYS A 169 21.07 -10.82 -6.74
N ALA A 170 20.90 -10.37 -5.50
CA ALA A 170 19.93 -9.34 -5.16
C ALA A 170 20.25 -8.01 -5.86
N TRP A 171 21.54 -7.65 -5.96
CA TRP A 171 21.96 -6.47 -6.71
C TRP A 171 21.74 -6.63 -8.22
N ALA A 172 22.05 -7.80 -8.80
CA ALA A 172 21.75 -8.08 -10.19
C ALA A 172 20.25 -7.91 -10.49
N LEU A 173 19.40 -8.49 -9.63
CA LEU A 173 17.94 -8.39 -9.74
C LEU A 173 17.43 -6.94 -9.60
N LEU A 174 17.98 -6.16 -8.67
CA LEU A 174 17.66 -4.73 -8.53
C LEU A 174 17.96 -3.93 -9.80
N LYS A 175 19.06 -4.23 -10.50
CA LYS A 175 19.37 -3.59 -11.78
C LYS A 175 18.37 -3.97 -12.86
N GLU A 176 18.06 -5.26 -13.00
CA GLU A 176 17.07 -5.75 -13.96
C GLU A 176 15.69 -5.11 -13.72
N ILE A 177 15.24 -5.07 -12.47
CA ILE A 177 13.98 -4.41 -12.09
C ILE A 177 14.05 -2.92 -12.39
N GLY A 178 15.16 -2.26 -12.04
CA GLY A 178 15.38 -0.84 -12.33
C GLY A 178 15.30 -0.53 -13.82
N GLU A 179 15.82 -1.40 -14.68
CA GLU A 179 15.67 -1.27 -16.14
C GLU A 179 14.22 -1.51 -16.58
N ALA A 180 13.57 -2.55 -16.07
CA ALA A 180 12.20 -2.89 -16.43
C ALA A 180 11.18 -1.80 -16.09
N VAL A 181 11.42 -1.04 -15.01
CA VAL A 181 10.51 0.04 -14.54
C VAL A 181 11.03 1.45 -14.80
N ASP A 182 12.07 1.61 -15.63
CA ASP A 182 12.71 2.89 -15.98
C ASP A 182 13.15 3.72 -14.76
N LYS A 183 13.78 3.04 -13.80
CA LYS A 183 14.29 3.57 -12.52
C LYS A 183 15.71 3.10 -12.21
N GLN A 184 16.57 3.02 -13.23
CA GLN A 184 17.97 2.65 -13.07
C GLN A 184 18.71 3.62 -12.13
N ALA A 185 18.39 4.92 -12.22
CA ALA A 185 19.01 5.93 -11.37
C ALA A 185 18.68 5.73 -9.88
N GLU A 186 17.46 5.33 -9.55
CA GLU A 186 17.01 4.99 -8.21
C GLU A 186 17.75 3.75 -7.69
N ALA A 187 17.86 2.70 -8.50
CA ALA A 187 18.61 1.49 -8.16
C ALA A 187 20.09 1.81 -7.87
N GLU A 188 20.72 2.65 -8.69
CA GLU A 188 22.09 3.12 -8.45
C GLU A 188 22.23 3.97 -7.18
N ARG A 189 21.26 4.86 -6.90
CA ARG A 189 21.27 5.66 -5.67
C ARG A 189 21.19 4.77 -4.45
N PHE A 190 20.32 3.75 -4.47
CA PHE A 190 20.24 2.74 -3.42
C PHE A 190 21.60 2.06 -3.20
N TYR A 191 22.23 1.57 -4.27
CA TYR A 191 23.54 0.93 -4.20
C TYR A 191 24.62 1.85 -3.59
N LYS A 192 24.71 3.09 -4.07
CA LYS A 192 25.67 4.08 -3.57
C LYS A 192 25.44 4.43 -2.09
N GLN A 193 24.19 4.47 -1.65
CA GLN A 193 23.85 4.91 -0.30
C GLN A 193 23.90 3.77 0.74
N PHE A 194 23.44 2.57 0.39
CA PHE A 194 23.22 1.49 1.36
C PHE A 194 24.18 0.31 1.18
N ILE A 195 24.79 0.15 0.00
CA ILE A 195 25.69 -0.98 -0.28
C ILE A 195 27.15 -0.54 -0.26
N LEU A 196 27.49 0.58 -0.92
CA LEU A 196 28.88 1.07 -0.97
C LEU A 196 29.31 1.85 0.27
N LYS A 197 28.42 2.63 0.89
CA LYS A 197 28.74 3.46 2.07
C LYS A 197 28.72 2.69 3.39
N GLY A 198 28.49 1.38 3.35
CA GLY A 198 28.61 0.46 4.47
C GLY A 198 27.35 0.33 5.32
N THR A 199 26.86 -0.90 5.43
CA THR A 199 26.54 -1.50 6.73
C THR A 199 27.79 -1.65 7.58
#